data_AF-A0A2F0AKQ1-F1
#
_entry.id   AF-A0A2F0AKQ1-F1
#
_cell.length_a   1.000
_cell.length_b   1.000
_cell.length_c   1.000
_cell.angle_alpha   90.00
_cell.angle_beta   90.00
_cell.angle_gamma   90.00
#
_symmetry.space_group_name_H-M   'P 1'
#
loop_
_entity.id
_entity.type
_entity.pdbx_description
1 polymer ?
#
loop_
_entity_poly.entity_id
_entity_poly.type
_entity_poly.pdbx_seq_one_letter_code
_entity_poly.pdbx_strand_id
1 'polypeptide(L)'
;MLRILFIILFLLSTNVFPENNLAGKGLICAYGKNKDVYEAYLFFSKNYISKFLFLEDNKFRIRENEKRNYSTTSEYINLLPFKIHKKKLQVIDTEFNKIIGTCNLVNTHKEAISFMNKFKVESQESYNKTLKGYEV
;
A
#
# COMPACT_ATOMS: atom_id res chain seq x y z
N MET A 1 -32.10 2.61 -32.65
CA MET A 1 -31.69 2.99 -31.29
C MET A 1 -31.24 1.76 -30.48
N LEU A 2 -30.17 1.07 -30.90
CA LEU A 2 -29.65 -0.09 -30.14
C LEU A 2 -28.11 -0.18 -30.14
N ARG A 3 -27.44 0.65 -30.94
CA ARG A 3 -25.97 0.63 -31.09
C ARG A 3 -25.21 1.52 -30.12
N ILE A 4 -25.87 2.51 -29.50
CA ILE A 4 -25.22 3.46 -28.58
C ILE A 4 -25.14 2.89 -27.15
N LEU A 5 -26.04 1.96 -26.78
CA LEU A 5 -26.09 1.40 -25.43
C LEU A 5 -24.87 0.51 -25.11
N PHE A 6 -24.29 -0.15 -26.11
CA PHE A 6 -23.09 -0.99 -25.95
C PHE A 6 -21.81 -0.21 -25.67
N ILE A 7 -21.74 1.04 -26.12
CA ILE A 7 -20.54 1.89 -25.95
C ILE A 7 -20.49 2.47 -24.54
N ILE A 8 -21.65 2.72 -23.92
CA ILE A 8 -21.74 3.21 -22.53
C ILE A 8 -21.42 2.09 -21.53
N LEU A 9 -21.70 0.82 -21.86
CA LEU A 9 -21.37 -0.31 -20.98
C LEU A 9 -19.85 -0.55 -20.85
N PHE A 10 -19.06 -0.20 -21.87
CA PHE A 10 -17.61 -0.43 -21.88
C PHE A 10 -16.79 0.66 -21.16
N LEU A 11 -17.39 1.82 -20.89
CA LEU A 11 -16.74 2.94 -20.20
C LEU A 11 -16.81 2.84 -18.66
N LEU A 12 -17.51 1.83 -18.13
CA LEU A 12 -17.51 1.45 -16.71
C LEU A 12 -16.49 0.34 -16.40
N SER A 13 -15.37 0.31 -17.13
CA SER A 13 -14.17 -0.46 -16.75
C SER A 13 -13.54 0.17 -15.50
N THR A 14 -14.28 0.06 -14.41
CA THR A 14 -13.80 0.02 -13.05
C THR A 14 -12.47 -0.73 -13.05
N ASN A 15 -11.45 -0.14 -12.44
CA ASN A 15 -10.17 -0.79 -12.10
C ASN A 15 -10.47 -1.92 -11.10
N VAL A 16 -11.18 -2.95 -11.55
CA VAL A 16 -11.54 -4.11 -10.78
C VAL A 16 -10.29 -4.95 -10.73
N PHE A 17 -9.83 -5.19 -9.51
CA PHE A 17 -8.87 -6.24 -9.21
C PHE A 17 -9.18 -7.46 -10.08
N PRO A 18 -8.26 -7.91 -10.97
CA PRO A 18 -8.45 -9.20 -11.63
C PRO A 18 -8.60 -10.22 -10.51
N GLU A 19 -9.71 -10.95 -10.55
CA GLU A 19 -10.35 -11.52 -9.35
C GLU A 19 -9.39 -12.34 -8.48
N ASN A 20 -8.33 -12.92 -9.05
CA ASN A 20 -7.47 -13.87 -8.35
C ASN A 20 -5.95 -13.78 -8.63
N ASN A 21 -5.40 -12.66 -9.13
CA ASN A 21 -3.94 -12.58 -9.32
C ASN A 21 -3.30 -11.32 -8.73
N LEU A 22 -3.01 -11.40 -7.44
CA LEU A 22 -2.14 -10.45 -6.73
C LEU A 22 -0.67 -10.71 -6.97
N ALA A 23 -0.28 -11.93 -7.37
CA ALA A 23 1.12 -12.29 -7.49
C ALA A 23 1.84 -11.37 -8.49
N GLY A 24 3.01 -10.89 -8.09
CA GLY A 24 3.81 -9.92 -8.87
C GLY A 24 3.43 -8.46 -8.65
N LYS A 25 2.29 -8.17 -8.00
CA LYS A 25 1.84 -6.79 -7.70
C LYS A 25 2.33 -6.32 -6.34
N GLY A 26 2.30 -5.00 -6.13
CA GLY A 26 2.57 -4.37 -4.84
C GLY A 26 1.41 -3.48 -4.39
N LEU A 27 1.21 -3.36 -3.08
CA LEU A 27 0.39 -2.29 -2.49
C LEU A 27 1.29 -1.39 -1.65
N ILE A 28 1.17 -0.09 -1.80
CA ILE A 28 1.78 0.90 -0.91
C ILE A 28 0.67 1.45 -0.04
N CYS A 29 0.74 1.22 1.26
CA CYS A 29 -0.27 1.61 2.21
C CYS A 29 0.28 2.65 3.18
N ALA A 30 -0.52 3.68 3.44
CA ALA A 30 -0.23 4.72 4.41
C ALA A 30 -1.27 4.71 5.52
N TYR A 31 -0.82 4.72 6.77
CA TYR A 31 -1.67 4.67 7.97
C TYR A 31 -1.14 5.58 9.08
N GLY A 32 -1.94 5.75 10.14
CA GLY A 32 -1.70 6.73 11.21
C GLY A 32 -2.61 7.95 11.10
N LYS A 33 -2.67 8.78 12.15
CA LYS A 33 -3.58 9.95 12.21
C LYS A 33 -3.40 10.89 11.02
N ASN A 34 -2.15 11.01 10.54
CA ASN A 34 -1.76 11.87 9.43
C ASN A 34 -1.28 11.10 8.19
N LYS A 35 -1.49 9.77 8.14
CA LYS A 35 -0.96 8.90 7.07
C LYS A 35 0.56 9.01 6.89
N ASP A 36 1.26 9.14 8.00
CA ASP A 36 2.69 9.33 8.11
C ASP A 36 3.48 8.02 8.17
N VAL A 37 2.79 6.89 8.37
CA VAL A 37 3.41 5.57 8.39
C VAL A 37 3.18 4.85 7.07
N TYR A 38 4.26 4.35 6.45
CA TYR A 38 4.22 3.75 5.12
C TYR A 38 4.72 2.31 5.13
N GLU A 39 3.93 1.42 4.54
CA GLU A 39 4.23 0.01 4.38
C GLU A 39 3.94 -0.44 2.95
N ALA A 40 4.86 -1.21 2.37
CA ALA A 40 4.68 -1.84 1.07
C ALA A 40 4.47 -3.36 1.23
N TYR A 41 3.35 -3.86 0.70
CA TYR A 41 3.04 -5.28 0.62
C TYR A 41 3.38 -5.81 -0.78
N LEU A 42 4.38 -6.69 -0.88
CA LEU A 42 4.83 -7.30 -2.14
C LEU A 42 4.27 -8.71 -2.28
N PHE A 43 3.34 -8.93 -3.20
CA PHE A 43 2.60 -10.19 -3.28
C PHE A 43 3.31 -11.24 -4.14
N PHE A 44 3.45 -12.44 -3.57
CA PHE A 44 3.88 -13.66 -4.22
C PHE A 44 2.74 -14.69 -4.15
N SER A 45 2.93 -15.88 -4.74
CA SER A 45 1.92 -16.94 -4.64
C SER A 45 1.66 -17.31 -3.16
N LYS A 46 0.44 -17.04 -2.69
CA LYS A 46 -0.08 -17.27 -1.32
C LYS A 46 0.65 -16.57 -0.16
N ASN A 47 1.73 -15.85 -0.42
CA ASN A 47 2.55 -15.16 0.57
C ASN A 47 2.84 -13.73 0.11
N TYR A 48 3.07 -12.82 1.04
CA TYR A 48 3.59 -11.48 0.71
C TYR A 48 4.84 -11.19 1.55
N ILE A 49 5.62 -10.20 1.11
CA ILE A 49 6.72 -9.62 1.89
C ILE A 49 6.34 -8.18 2.23
N SER A 50 6.33 -7.85 3.52
CA SER A 50 6.19 -6.46 3.97
C SER A 50 7.54 -5.72 3.97
N LYS A 51 7.50 -4.45 3.59
CA LYS A 51 8.58 -3.48 3.79
C LYS A 51 8.02 -2.25 4.49
N PHE A 52 8.63 -1.85 5.61
CA PHE A 52 8.14 -0.79 6.48
C PHE A 52 9.18 0.33 6.60
N LEU A 53 8.79 1.58 6.35
CA LEU A 53 9.68 2.74 6.54
C LEU A 53 9.56 3.26 7.97
N PHE A 54 10.70 3.43 8.66
CA PHE A 54 10.73 3.91 10.04
C PHE A 54 11.95 4.79 10.31
N LEU A 55 11.87 5.61 11.35
CA LEU A 55 12.97 6.45 11.83
C LEU A 55 13.70 5.73 12.97
N GLU A 56 15.03 5.58 12.85
CA GLU A 56 15.90 4.99 13.86
C GLU A 56 17.22 5.77 13.89
N ASP A 57 17.64 6.21 15.08
CA ASP A 57 18.86 7.00 15.27
C ASP A 57 18.96 8.20 14.30
N ASN A 58 17.87 8.98 14.20
CA ASN A 58 17.75 10.13 13.29
C ASN A 58 17.89 9.79 11.79
N LYS A 59 17.80 8.50 11.42
CA LYS A 59 17.91 8.02 10.04
C LYS A 59 16.69 7.19 9.65
N PHE A 60 16.09 7.53 8.51
CA PHE A 60 15.04 6.71 7.94
C PHE A 60 15.62 5.42 7.36
N ARG A 61 15.04 4.29 7.77
CA ARG A 61 15.42 2.93 7.36
C ARG A 61 14.20 2.18 6.86
N ILE A 62 14.43 1.26 5.93
CA ILE A 62 13.40 0.32 5.47
C ILE A 62 13.67 -0.99 6.18
N ARG A 63 12.74 -1.40 7.04
CA ARG A 63 12.72 -2.76 7.57
C ARG A 63 12.17 -3.65 6.47
N GLU A 64 12.95 -4.65 6.11
CA GLU A 64 12.53 -5.74 5.26
C GLU A 64 12.33 -6.97 6.14
N ASN A 65 11.82 -8.07 5.59
CA ASN A 65 11.93 -9.43 6.16
C ASN A 65 10.70 -10.05 6.80
N GLU A 66 9.50 -9.49 6.64
CA GLU A 66 8.31 -10.22 7.09
C GLU A 66 7.55 -10.84 5.94
N LYS A 67 7.83 -12.14 5.72
CA LYS A 67 7.02 -12.99 4.87
C LYS A 67 5.83 -13.49 5.67
N ARG A 68 4.62 -13.19 5.20
CA ARG A 68 3.38 -13.62 5.84
C ARG A 68 2.43 -14.24 4.82
N ASN A 69 1.62 -15.16 5.30
CA ASN A 69 0.50 -15.68 4.53
C ASN A 69 -0.56 -14.60 4.35
N TYR A 70 -1.27 -14.66 3.23
CA TYR A 70 -2.47 -13.87 3.03
C TYR A 70 -3.56 -14.74 2.42
N SER A 71 -4.81 -14.33 2.62
CA SER A 71 -5.95 -14.87 1.89
C SER A 71 -6.68 -13.76 1.16
N THR A 72 -7.43 -14.12 0.13
CA THR A 72 -8.25 -13.17 -0.62
C THR A 72 -9.68 -13.65 -0.67
N THR A 73 -10.62 -12.75 -0.42
CA THR A 73 -12.05 -12.94 -0.73
C THR A 73 -12.42 -12.09 -1.94
N SER A 74 -13.69 -12.09 -2.35
CA SER A 74 -14.18 -11.20 -3.41
C SER A 74 -13.92 -9.71 -3.10
N GLU A 75 -13.98 -9.32 -1.82
CA GLU A 75 -13.91 -7.93 -1.40
C GLU A 75 -12.59 -7.52 -0.74
N TYR A 76 -11.91 -8.47 -0.10
CA TYR A 76 -10.78 -8.17 0.79
C TYR A 76 -9.52 -8.95 0.44
N ILE A 77 -8.38 -8.35 0.78
CA ILE A 77 -7.10 -9.03 0.97
C ILE A 77 -6.89 -9.08 2.49
N ASN A 78 -6.83 -10.28 3.06
CA ASN A 78 -6.67 -10.49 4.49
C ASN A 78 -5.19 -10.68 4.83
N LEU A 79 -4.65 -9.77 5.65
CA LEU A 79 -3.23 -9.62 6.00
C LEU A 79 -3.14 -9.36 7.51
N LEU A 80 -3.45 -10.36 8.35
CA LEU A 80 -3.62 -10.15 9.80
C LEU A 80 -2.42 -9.38 10.43
N PRO A 81 -2.68 -8.40 11.31
CA PRO A 81 -3.99 -8.03 11.89
C PRO A 81 -4.84 -7.07 11.03
N PHE A 82 -4.49 -6.87 9.75
CA PHE A 82 -5.20 -5.98 8.85
C PHE A 82 -6.01 -6.72 7.78
N LYS A 83 -6.98 -6.02 7.19
CA LYS A 83 -7.56 -6.38 5.90
C LYS A 83 -7.62 -5.16 5.00
N ILE A 84 -7.43 -5.37 3.70
CA ILE A 84 -7.46 -4.30 2.70
C ILE A 84 -8.69 -4.50 1.82
N HIS A 85 -9.56 -3.49 1.76
CA HIS A 85 -10.69 -3.50 0.84
C HIS A 85 -10.18 -3.33 -0.60
N LYS A 86 -10.41 -4.31 -1.48
CA LYS A 86 -9.89 -4.32 -2.87
C LYS A 86 -10.34 -3.09 -3.68
N LYS A 87 -11.65 -2.78 -3.68
CA LYS A 87 -12.19 -1.65 -4.44
C LYS A 87 -11.87 -0.27 -3.84
N LYS A 88 -12.01 -0.13 -2.52
CA LYS A 88 -11.83 1.16 -1.83
C LYS A 88 -10.37 1.46 -1.47
N LEU A 89 -9.49 0.45 -1.56
CA LEU A 89 -8.10 0.51 -1.14
C LEU A 89 -7.94 1.07 0.29
N GLN A 90 -8.79 0.63 1.20
CA GLN A 90 -8.76 1.05 2.61
C GLN A 90 -8.11 -0.04 3.45
N VAL A 91 -7.20 0.36 4.36
CA VAL A 91 -6.63 -0.51 5.39
C VAL A 91 -7.57 -0.48 6.59
N ILE A 92 -8.05 -1.65 6.97
CA ILE A 92 -8.96 -1.84 8.09
C ILE A 92 -8.24 -2.68 9.14
N ASP A 93 -8.18 -2.15 10.36
CA ASP A 93 -7.75 -2.90 11.53
C ASP A 93 -8.82 -3.94 11.89
N THR A 94 -8.42 -5.21 11.99
CA THR A 94 -9.40 -6.30 12.25
C THR A 94 -9.81 -6.42 13.70
N GLU A 95 -9.01 -5.94 14.65
CA GLU A 95 -9.33 -5.93 16.07
C GLU A 95 -10.37 -4.85 16.38
N PHE A 96 -10.16 -3.64 15.86
CA PHE A 96 -11.03 -2.48 16.13
C PHE A 96 -12.08 -2.22 15.05
N ASN A 97 -12.05 -2.99 13.94
CA ASN A 97 -12.89 -2.79 12.75
C ASN A 97 -12.93 -1.32 12.26
N LYS A 98 -11.76 -0.65 12.29
CA LYS A 98 -11.62 0.77 11.97
C LYS A 98 -10.76 0.96 10.73
N ILE A 99 -11.14 1.92 9.89
CA ILE A 99 -10.27 2.37 8.79
C ILE A 99 -9.11 3.14 9.40
N ILE A 100 -7.89 2.63 9.22
CA ILE A 100 -6.65 3.22 9.76
C ILE A 100 -5.74 3.79 8.68
N GLY A 101 -6.07 3.55 7.40
CA GLY A 101 -5.21 3.94 6.30
C GLY A 101 -5.81 3.70 4.93
N THR A 102 -5.00 4.02 3.92
CA THR A 102 -5.35 3.86 2.51
C THR A 102 -4.16 3.32 1.74
N CYS A 103 -4.43 2.57 0.67
CA CYS A 103 -3.41 1.96 -0.18
C CYS A 103 -3.50 2.47 -1.61
N ASN A 104 -2.41 2.30 -2.34
CA ASN A 104 -2.33 2.45 -3.78
C ASN A 104 -1.74 1.17 -4.38
N LEU A 105 -2.36 0.68 -5.45
CA LEU A 105 -1.88 -0.48 -6.20
C LEU A 105 -0.78 -0.05 -7.17
N VAL A 106 0.31 -0.81 -7.18
CA VAL A 106 1.36 -0.72 -8.19
C VAL A 106 1.51 -2.05 -8.91
N ASN A 107 1.87 -1.99 -10.19
CA ASN A 107 1.77 -3.14 -11.08
C ASN A 107 2.90 -4.14 -10.86
N THR A 108 4.02 -3.69 -10.27
CA THR A 108 5.21 -4.51 -10.09
C THR A 108 5.84 -4.32 -8.71
N HIS A 109 6.57 -5.35 -8.24
CA HIS A 109 7.42 -5.20 -7.06
C HIS A 109 8.48 -4.11 -7.24
N LYS A 110 9.00 -3.95 -8.47
CA LYS A 110 10.00 -2.92 -8.80
C LYS A 110 9.46 -1.51 -8.54
N GLU A 111 8.22 -1.23 -8.94
CA GLU A 111 7.57 0.05 -8.67
C GLU A 111 7.42 0.31 -7.15
N ALA A 112 6.94 -0.68 -6.40
CA ALA A 112 6.80 -0.57 -4.94
C ALA A 112 8.15 -0.29 -4.26
N ILE A 113 9.20 -1.03 -4.64
CA ILE A 113 10.54 -0.89 -4.06
C ILE A 113 11.15 0.47 -4.42
N SER A 114 10.99 0.90 -5.68
CA SER A 114 11.45 2.21 -6.13
C SER A 114 10.79 3.33 -5.34
N PHE A 115 9.47 3.26 -5.14
CA PHE A 115 8.72 4.20 -4.31
C PHE A 115 9.29 4.26 -2.89
N MET A 116 9.45 3.11 -2.22
CA MET A 116 9.93 3.08 -0.83
C MET A 116 11.33 3.70 -0.68
N ASN A 117 12.23 3.40 -1.63
CA ASN A 117 13.59 3.96 -1.61
C ASN A 117 13.60 5.47 -1.86
N LYS A 118 12.83 5.95 -2.84
CA LYS A 118 12.68 7.38 -3.10
C LYS A 118 12.10 8.09 -1.89
N PHE A 119 11.01 7.56 -1.34
CA PHE A 119 10.31 8.15 -0.21
C PHE A 119 11.18 8.19 1.06
N LYS A 120 12.04 7.18 1.27
CA LYS A 120 13.06 7.19 2.34
C LYS A 120 13.99 8.41 2.22
N VAL A 121 14.50 8.68 1.02
CA VAL A 121 15.42 9.81 0.78
C VAL A 121 14.70 11.14 1.01
N GLU A 122 13.51 11.31 0.43
CA GLU A 122 12.71 12.53 0.58
C GLU A 122 12.34 12.79 2.05
N SER A 123 11.98 11.73 2.79
CA SER A 123 11.68 11.82 4.22
C SER A 123 12.90 12.23 5.04
N GLN A 124 14.08 11.69 4.71
CA GLN A 124 15.33 12.08 5.36
C GLN A 124 15.69 13.54 5.09
N GLU A 125 15.55 14.00 3.85
CA GLU A 125 15.83 15.39 3.48
C GLU A 125 14.89 16.36 4.20
N SER A 126 13.60 16.03 4.26
CA SER A 126 12.61 16.80 5.00
C SER A 126 12.95 16.87 6.49
N TYR A 127 13.26 15.73 7.10
CA TYR A 127 13.65 15.64 8.51
C TYR A 127 14.91 16.45 8.82
N ASN A 128 15.95 16.36 7.99
CA ASN A 128 17.18 17.12 8.16
C ASN A 128 16.96 18.63 8.04
N LYS A 129 16.08 19.08 7.13
CA LYS A 129 15.70 20.50 7.01
C LYS A 129 15.00 20.99 8.26
N THR A 130 14.09 20.19 8.82
CA THR A 130 13.43 20.52 10.08
C THR A 130 14.45 20.64 11.21
N LEU A 131 15.34 19.65 11.40
CA LEU A 131 16.36 19.71 12.44
C LEU A 131 17.26 20.95 12.33
N LYS A 132 17.75 21.27 11.13
CA LYS A 132 18.57 22.46 10.88
C LYS A 132 17.82 23.78 11.11
N GLY A 133 16.50 23.79 10.94
CA GLY A 133 15.64 24.94 11.27
C GLY A 133 15.33 25.09 12.77
N TYR A 134 15.66 24.09 13.58
CA TYR A 134 15.58 24.11 15.05
C TYR A 134 16.95 24.33 15.72
N GLU A 135 18.05 24.39 14.95
CA GLU A 135 19.33 24.91 15.43
C GLU A 135 19.21 26.45 15.55
N VAL A 136 18.64 26.92 16.67
CA VAL A 136 18.68 28.32 17.14
C VAL A 136 19.87 28.52 18.04
#